data_AF-A0A4R0I908-F1
#
_entry.id   AF-A0A4R0I908-F1
#
_cell.length_a   1.000
_cell.length_b   1.000
_cell.length_c   1.000
_cell.angle_alpha   90.00
_cell.angle_beta   90.00
_cell.angle_gamma   90.00
#
_symmetry.space_group_name_H-M   'P 1'
#
loop_
_entity.id
_entity.type
_entity.pdbx_description
1 polymer ?
#
loop_
_entity_poly.entity_id
_entity_poly.type
_entity_poly.pdbx_seq_one_letter_code
_entity_poly.pdbx_strand_id
1 'polypeptide(L)'
;MGDIGRTTEMAGRSGLVACCCQREHFTPREVDVLVLIARGHSTAAIGRRLRMSPDTVMRHVTHMFARAGVSNRPELVAIAFVNGILEASWPPTASSRRCLGTSSPA
;
A
#
# COMPACT_ATOMS: atom_id res chain seq x y z
N MET A 1 -47.85 -8.57 2.20
CA MET A 1 -46.44 -8.86 1.88
C MET A 1 -45.65 -7.55 1.85
N GLY A 2 -45.13 -7.15 3.00
CA GLY A 2 -44.26 -5.99 3.16
C GLY A 2 -43.51 -6.15 4.48
N ASP A 3 -42.19 -6.16 4.40
CA ASP A 3 -41.21 -6.00 5.50
C ASP A 3 -39.81 -6.03 4.82
N ILE A 4 -39.25 -4.92 4.34
CA ILE A 4 -38.41 -3.92 5.04
C ILE A 4 -37.62 -4.43 6.25
N GLY A 5 -36.41 -4.95 6.02
CA GLY A 5 -35.51 -5.26 7.12
C GLY A 5 -34.09 -5.63 6.70
N ARG A 6 -33.45 -4.87 5.79
CA ARG A 6 -32.00 -4.99 5.61
C ARG A 6 -31.32 -4.15 6.69
N THR A 7 -30.94 -4.83 7.76
CA THR A 7 -30.17 -4.32 8.87
C THR A 7 -28.91 -3.61 8.38
N THR A 8 -28.72 -2.41 8.91
CA THR A 8 -27.53 -1.58 8.79
C THR A 8 -26.38 -2.19 9.59
N GLU A 9 -25.34 -2.70 8.94
CA GLU A 9 -24.05 -2.98 9.60
C GLU A 9 -23.07 -1.82 9.38
N MET A 10 -23.16 -0.91 10.33
CA MET A 10 -22.13 -0.05 10.91
C MET A 10 -20.67 -0.38 10.53
N ALA A 11 -20.08 0.41 9.61
CA ALA A 11 -18.63 0.62 9.54
C ALA A 11 -18.30 1.99 10.15
N GLY A 12 -18.32 2.05 11.48
CA GLY A 12 -18.05 3.26 12.24
C GLY A 12 -16.64 3.29 12.82
N ARG A 13 -15.92 4.36 12.44
CA ARG A 13 -14.89 5.08 13.22
C ARG A 13 -13.43 4.59 13.12
N SER A 14 -12.65 5.33 12.34
CA SER A 14 -11.24 5.55 12.64
C SER A 14 -10.87 7.01 12.34
N GLY A 15 -10.59 7.74 13.43
CA GLY A 15 -10.10 9.12 13.40
C GLY A 15 -8.67 9.18 12.91
N LEU A 16 -8.50 9.09 11.59
CA LEU A 16 -7.39 9.68 10.86
C LEU A 16 -8.03 10.69 9.92
N VAL A 17 -7.41 11.86 9.77
CA VAL A 17 -7.81 12.85 8.77
C VAL A 17 -7.84 12.12 7.43
N ALA A 18 -9.04 11.72 6.99
CA ALA A 18 -9.21 11.05 5.72
C ALA A 18 -8.76 12.06 4.68
N CYS A 19 -7.69 11.74 3.96
CA CYS A 19 -7.45 12.39 2.68
C CYS A 19 -8.79 12.36 1.93
N CYS A 20 -9.27 13.48 1.40
CA CYS A 20 -10.65 13.62 0.91
C CYS A 20 -11.05 12.59 -0.18
N CYS A 21 -10.09 11.81 -0.67
CA CYS A 21 -10.30 10.63 -1.46
C CYS A 21 -10.42 9.39 -0.54
N GLN A 22 -11.55 8.70 -0.51
CA GLN A 22 -11.81 7.45 0.27
C GLN A 22 -10.94 6.26 -0.18
N ARG A 23 -9.62 6.45 -0.32
CA ARG A 23 -8.71 5.54 -0.99
C ARG A 23 -7.89 4.77 0.03
N GLU A 24 -7.48 3.56 -0.33
CA GLU A 24 -6.60 2.74 0.50
C GLU A 24 -5.19 3.37 0.64
N HIS A 25 -4.63 3.34 1.85
CA HIS A 25 -3.31 3.91 2.18
C HIS A 25 -2.31 2.86 2.67
N PHE A 26 -1.15 2.75 2.03
CA PHE A 26 -0.08 1.93 2.62
C PHE A 26 0.34 2.46 4.00
N THR A 27 0.52 1.53 4.92
CA THR A 27 1.08 1.84 6.25
C THR A 27 2.53 2.32 6.08
N PRO A 28 3.07 3.09 7.04
CA PRO A 28 4.47 3.50 7.01
C PRO A 28 5.41 2.30 6.81
N ARG A 29 5.08 1.17 7.43
CA ARG A 29 5.89 -0.04 7.35
C ARG A 29 5.82 -0.72 5.98
N GLU A 30 4.65 -0.75 5.36
CA GLU A 30 4.51 -1.23 3.98
C GLU A 30 5.33 -0.36 3.01
N VAL A 31 5.36 0.95 3.23
CA VAL A 31 6.18 1.87 2.42
C VAL A 31 7.68 1.59 2.59
N ASP A 32 8.17 1.35 3.83
CA ASP A 32 9.57 0.95 4.06
C ASP A 32 9.94 -0.32 3.26
N VAL A 33 9.05 -1.32 3.30
CA VAL A 33 9.21 -2.57 2.55
C VAL A 33 9.22 -2.29 1.05
N LEU A 34 8.28 -1.48 0.55
CA LEU A 34 8.12 -1.11 -0.85
C LEU A 34 9.35 -0.39 -1.41
N VAL A 35 9.96 0.54 -0.66
CA VAL A 35 11.22 1.20 -1.05
C VAL A 35 12.32 0.18 -1.28
N LEU A 36 12.45 -0.80 -0.38
CA LEU A 36 13.48 -1.83 -0.52
C LEU A 36 13.18 -2.81 -1.66
N ILE A 37 11.90 -3.07 -1.96
CA ILE A 37 11.48 -3.82 -3.15
C ILE A 37 11.90 -3.09 -4.42
N ALA A 38 11.62 -1.78 -4.51
CA ALA A 38 11.99 -0.94 -5.65
C ALA A 38 13.51 -0.85 -5.85
N ARG A 39 14.28 -0.96 -4.77
CA ARG A 39 15.76 -1.07 -4.80
C ARG A 39 16.29 -2.46 -5.17
N GLY A 40 15.41 -3.42 -5.46
CA GLY A 40 15.79 -4.77 -5.89
C GLY A 40 16.17 -5.74 -4.75
N HIS A 41 15.83 -5.44 -3.49
CA HIS A 41 16.15 -6.34 -2.39
C HIS A 41 15.22 -7.57 -2.33
N SER A 42 15.79 -8.73 -2.00
CA SER A 42 15.04 -9.95 -1.69
C SER A 42 14.31 -9.83 -0.34
N THR A 43 13.27 -10.63 -0.12
CA THR A 43 12.50 -10.65 1.15
C THR A 43 13.39 -10.94 2.36
N ALA A 44 14.38 -11.82 2.23
CA ALA A 44 15.37 -12.08 3.27
C ALA A 44 16.27 -10.86 3.55
N ALA A 45 16.71 -10.15 2.50
CA ALA A 45 17.53 -8.94 2.63
C ALA A 45 16.74 -7.77 3.24
N ILE A 46 15.44 -7.68 2.95
CA ILE A 46 14.50 -6.72 3.55
C ILE A 46 14.31 -7.05 5.03
N GLY A 47 14.05 -8.32 5.36
CA GLY A 47 13.85 -8.77 6.73
C GLY A 47 15.03 -8.41 7.64
N ARG A 48 16.27 -8.63 7.16
CA ARG A 48 17.48 -8.21 7.89
C ARG A 48 17.55 -6.70 8.13
N ARG A 49 17.28 -5.89 7.09
CA ARG A 49 17.34 -4.41 7.18
C ARG A 49 16.28 -3.83 8.11
N LEU A 50 15.09 -4.40 8.07
CA LEU A 50 13.95 -3.93 8.83
C LEU A 50 13.79 -4.64 10.18
N ARG A 51 14.65 -5.60 10.54
CA ARG A 51 14.50 -6.43 11.75
C ARG A 51 13.15 -7.17 11.79
N MET A 52 12.84 -7.87 10.70
CA MET A 52 11.61 -8.65 10.50
C MET A 52 11.95 -10.04 9.96
N SER A 53 11.09 -11.04 10.21
CA SER A 53 11.24 -12.34 9.54
C SER A 53 10.90 -12.21 8.04
N PRO A 54 11.53 -13.02 7.17
CA PRO A 54 11.18 -13.07 5.75
C PRO A 54 9.68 -13.33 5.49
N ASP A 55 9.05 -14.15 6.34
CA ASP A 55 7.61 -14.44 6.24
C ASP A 55 6.76 -13.23 6.58
N THR A 56 7.17 -12.42 7.56
CA THR A 56 6.48 -11.16 7.88
C THR A 56 6.59 -10.20 6.70
N VAL A 57 7.76 -10.11 6.06
CA VAL A 57 7.94 -9.32 4.84
C VAL A 57 7.00 -9.83 3.74
N MET A 58 6.92 -11.14 3.52
CA MET A 58 6.01 -11.72 2.53
C MET A 58 4.56 -11.37 2.82
N ARG A 59 4.13 -11.43 4.09
CA ARG A 59 2.78 -11.02 4.49
C ARG A 59 2.48 -9.57 4.14
N HIS A 60 3.43 -8.65 4.39
CA HIS A 60 3.28 -7.26 3.94
C HIS A 60 3.17 -7.15 2.42
N VAL A 61 3.97 -7.90 1.65
CA VAL A 61 3.90 -7.91 0.18
C VAL A 61 2.53 -8.38 -0.30
N THR A 62 2.02 -9.49 0.23
CA THR A 62 0.69 -10.02 -0.12
C THR A 62 -0.42 -9.03 0.22
N HIS A 63 -0.34 -8.38 1.38
CA HIS A 63 -1.29 -7.33 1.76
C HIS A 63 -1.22 -6.13 0.80
N MET A 64 -0.02 -5.69 0.43
CA MET A 64 0.15 -4.60 -0.54
C MET A 64 -0.41 -4.98 -1.92
N PHE A 65 -0.21 -6.22 -2.37
CA PHE A 65 -0.78 -6.72 -3.63
C PHE A 65 -2.30 -6.68 -3.62
N ALA A 66 -2.92 -7.22 -2.56
CA ALA A 66 -4.38 -7.21 -2.42
C ALA A 66 -4.95 -5.78 -2.41
N ARG A 67 -4.27 -4.84 -1.73
CA ARG A 67 -4.72 -3.44 -1.63
C ARG A 67 -4.50 -2.63 -2.90
N ALA A 68 -3.41 -2.88 -3.62
CA ALA A 68 -3.10 -2.22 -4.87
C ALA A 68 -3.76 -2.88 -6.10
N GLY A 69 -4.36 -4.06 -5.94
CA GLY A 69 -4.99 -4.80 -7.03
C GLY A 69 -3.99 -5.34 -8.07
N VAL A 70 -2.78 -5.70 -7.63
CA VAL A 70 -1.68 -6.15 -8.50
C VAL A 70 -1.28 -7.59 -8.18
N SER A 71 -0.60 -8.24 -9.13
CA SER A 71 -0.22 -9.65 -9.00
C SER A 71 1.27 -9.87 -8.81
N ASN A 72 2.12 -8.88 -9.10
CA ASN A 72 3.57 -9.04 -9.03
C ASN A 72 4.31 -7.80 -8.54
N ARG A 73 5.60 -7.99 -8.24
CA ARG A 73 6.48 -6.96 -7.66
C ARG A 73 6.70 -5.78 -8.63
N PRO A 74 7.00 -6.00 -9.93
CA PRO A 74 7.13 -4.89 -10.87
C PRO A 74 5.87 -4.04 -10.99
N GLU A 75 4.68 -4.65 -11.06
CA GLU A 75 3.40 -3.92 -11.07
C GLU A 75 3.22 -3.08 -9.81
N LEU A 76 3.49 -3.65 -8.63
CA LEU A 76 3.41 -2.92 -7.36
C LEU A 76 4.32 -1.68 -7.36
N VAL A 77 5.56 -1.83 -7.84
CA VAL A 77 6.53 -0.72 -7.94
C VAL A 77 6.05 0.33 -8.95
N ALA A 78 5.56 -0.10 -10.11
CA ALA A 78 5.04 0.81 -11.14
C ALA A 78 3.86 1.64 -10.61
N ILE A 79 2.88 1.01 -9.96
CA ILE A 79 1.74 1.70 -9.33
C ILE A 79 2.22 2.67 -8.26
N ALA A 80 3.22 2.30 -7.47
CA ALA A 80 3.77 3.16 -6.44
C ALA A 80 4.41 4.43 -7.01
N PHE A 81 5.06 4.36 -8.18
CA PHE A 81 5.56 5.55 -8.88
C PHE A 81 4.43 6.39 -9.47
N VAL A 82 3.46 5.77 -10.14
CA VAL A 82 2.31 6.49 -10.75
C VAL A 82 1.50 7.25 -9.70
N ASN A 83 1.27 6.64 -8.54
CA ASN A 83 0.56 7.28 -7.42
C ASN A 83 1.45 8.23 -6.59
N GLY A 84 2.72 8.37 -6.95
CA GLY A 84 3.68 9.23 -6.27
C GLY A 84 3.98 8.80 -4.83
N ILE A 85 3.82 7.52 -4.48
CA ILE A 85 4.24 6.94 -3.19
C ILE A 85 5.77 6.78 -3.18
N LEU A 86 6.34 6.44 -4.34
CA LEU A 86 7.78 6.46 -4.56
C LEU A 86 8.15 7.68 -5.40
N GLU A 87 9.27 8.31 -5.05
CA GLU A 87 9.85 9.39 -5.82
C GLU A 87 10.76 8.82 -6.92
N ALA A 88 10.70 9.41 -8.12
CA ALA A 88 11.55 9.06 -9.25
C ALA A 88 13.00 9.58 -9.09
N SER A 89 13.61 9.28 -7.96
CA SER A 89 15.02 9.51 -7.64
C SER A 89 15.75 8.17 -7.65
N TRP A 90 17.05 8.16 -7.99
CA TRP A 90 17.87 6.96 -7.84
C TRP A 90 18.89 7.16 -6.71
N PRO A 91 18.89 6.32 -5.66
CA PRO A 91 17.98 5.19 -5.42
C PRO A 91 16.57 5.65 -5.00
N PRO A 92 15.50 4.87 -5.30
CA PRO A 92 14.12 5.26 -4.99
C PRO A 92 13.94 5.56 -3.50
N THR A 93 13.23 6.65 -3.21
CA THR A 93 12.84 7.10 -1.86
C THR A 93 11.33 7.09 -1.71
N ALA A 94 10.87 6.92 -0.46
CA ALA A 94 9.46 7.12 -0.13
C ALA A 94 9.14 8.61 -0.18
N SER A 95 8.01 8.96 -0.78
CA SER A 95 7.46 10.31 -0.65
C SER A 95 6.63 10.43 0.65
N SER A 96 6.17 11.64 0.94
CA SER A 96 5.18 11.86 2.01
C SER A 96 3.77 11.33 1.66
N ARG A 97 3.49 11.00 0.39
CA ARG A 97 2.20 10.42 -0.04
C ARG A 97 2.19 8.92 0.19
N ARG A 98 1.04 8.42 0.66
CA ARG A 98 0.81 6.97 0.88
C ARG A 98 -0.49 6.46 0.26
N CYS A 99 -1.23 7.33 -0.42
CA CYS A 99 -2.53 7.00 -1.01
C CYS A 99 -2.32 6.22 -2.31
N LEU A 100 -3.04 5.11 -2.51
CA LEU A 100 -3.02 4.32 -3.75
C LEU A 100 -3.79 4.94 -4.91
N GLY A 101 -4.10 6.21 -4.78
CA GLY A 101 -5.08 6.83 -5.61
C GLY A 101 -4.58 7.25 -6.97
N THR A 102 -5.25 6.74 -7.99
CA THR A 102 -5.05 7.15 -9.37
C THR A 102 -5.14 8.67 -9.45
N SER A 103 -4.10 9.28 -10.00
CA SER A 103 -4.27 10.56 -10.69
C SER A 103 -5.33 10.33 -11.77
N SER A 104 -6.44 11.08 -11.71
CA SER A 104 -7.29 11.24 -12.89
C SER A 104 -6.39 11.68 -14.03
N PRO A 105 -6.31 10.97 -15.18
CA PRO A 105 -5.85 11.65 -16.38
C PRO A 105 -6.89 12.73 -16.70
N ALA A 106 -6.39 13.91 -17.07
CA ALA A 106 -7.18 14.95 -17.71
C ALA A 106 -7.75 14.47 -19.04
#